data_AF-A0A3M1Z4L4-F1
#
_entry.id   AF-A0A3M1Z4L4-F1
#
_cell.length_a   1.000
_cell.length_b   1.000
_cell.length_c   1.000
_cell.angle_alpha   90.00
_cell.angle_beta   90.00
_cell.angle_gamma   90.00
#
_symmetry.space_group_name_H-M   'P 1'
#
loop_
_entity.id
_entity.type
_entity.pdbx_description
1 polymer ?
#
loop_
_entity_poly.entity_id
_entity_poly.type
_entity_poly.pdbx_seq_one_letter_code
_entity_poly.pdbx_strand_id
1 'polypeptide(L)'
;MTQRNSFNFQLNGLAGLVFLLFFLFGLYLLIQGIYTILYYAAPVLIIGALIFDYQTVLNFGKWLLTSLRDNPILGIGAVLLTFFAFPFVSAFLFAKSLFKKKIRDISREQDIAANGQFIEYEEVEDVEIETLELPPLKKKTPAPKKTDTSEYDQLFED
;
A
#
# COMPACT_ATOMS: atom_id res chain seq x y z
N MET A 1 20.03 44.15 38.64
CA MET A 1 20.60 42.79 38.74
C MET A 1 19.48 41.87 39.19
N THR A 2 18.97 41.01 38.31
CA THR A 2 17.78 40.20 38.58
C THR A 2 18.23 38.81 39.03
N GLN A 3 17.99 38.48 40.30
CA GLN A 3 18.34 37.17 40.87
C GLN A 3 17.42 36.12 40.23
N ARG A 4 18.00 35.26 39.39
CA ARG A 4 17.31 34.13 38.76
C ARG A 4 17.07 33.07 39.84
N ASN A 5 15.81 32.80 40.17
CA ASN A 5 15.44 31.69 41.06
C ASN A 5 16.05 30.40 40.50
N SER A 6 17.04 29.85 41.20
CA SER A 6 17.46 28.48 41.00
C SER A 6 16.36 27.60 41.59
N PHE A 7 15.70 26.80 40.75
CA PHE A 7 14.92 25.65 41.21
C PHE A 7 15.90 24.67 41.88
N ASN A 8 16.19 24.91 43.16
CA ASN A 8 16.93 23.97 43.99
C ASN A 8 15.97 22.85 44.39
N PHE A 9 15.77 21.89 43.50
CA PHE A 9 15.12 20.62 43.83
C PHE A 9 16.05 19.82 44.75
N GLN A 10 15.97 20.08 46.06
CA GLN A 10 16.57 19.20 47.05
C GLN A 10 15.66 17.97 47.18
N LEU A 11 15.74 17.08 46.20
CA LEU A 11 15.08 15.78 46.26
C LEU A 11 15.81 14.94 47.31
N ASN A 12 15.34 15.00 48.55
CA ASN A 12 15.56 13.90 49.48
C ASN A 12 15.13 12.61 48.76
N GLY A 13 15.89 11.52 48.89
CA GLY A 13 15.64 10.28 48.13
C GLY A 13 14.19 9.79 48.23
N LEU A 14 13.52 10.06 49.36
CA LEU A 14 12.10 9.79 49.57
C LEU A 14 11.18 10.65 48.69
N ALA A 15 11.43 11.95 48.54
CA ALA A 15 10.66 12.84 47.67
C ALA A 15 10.83 12.46 46.19
N GLY A 16 12.04 12.08 45.79
CA GLY A 16 12.29 11.55 44.44
C GLY A 16 11.55 10.25 44.16
N LEU A 17 11.53 9.32 45.13
CA LEU A 17 10.78 8.06 45.03
C LEU A 17 9.27 8.29 44.91
N VAL A 18 8.71 9.19 45.73
CA VAL A 18 7.28 9.55 45.67
C VAL A 18 6.94 10.19 44.33
N PHE A 19 7.78 11.11 43.83
CA PHE A 19 7.59 11.71 42.51
C PHE A 19 7.64 10.66 41.39
N LEU A 20 8.58 9.71 41.43
CA LEU A 20 8.68 8.62 40.46
C LEU A 20 7.39 7.76 40.46
N LEU A 21 6.85 7.45 41.63
CA LEU A 21 5.60 6.69 41.74
C LEU A 21 4.42 7.44 41.10
N PHE A 22 4.26 8.74 41.39
CA PHE A 22 3.22 9.55 40.76
C PHE A 22 3.41 9.70 39.26
N PHE A 23 4.66 9.85 38.80
CA PHE A 23 4.98 9.93 37.38
C PHE A 23 4.62 8.63 36.65
N LEU A 24 5.03 7.47 37.21
CA LEU A 24 4.66 6.15 36.67
C LEU A 24 3.15 5.92 36.70
N PHE A 25 2.47 6.37 37.76
CA PHE A 25 1.02 6.31 37.85
C PHE A 25 0.35 7.17 36.77
N GLY A 26 0.84 8.39 36.53
CA GLY A 26 0.38 9.23 35.43
C GLY A 26 0.58 8.58 34.06
N LEU A 27 1.74 7.97 33.82
CA LEU A 27 2.02 7.24 32.59
C LEU A 27 1.11 6.01 32.43
N TYR A 28 0.85 5.29 33.52
CA TYR A 28 -0.09 4.18 33.53
C TYR A 28 -1.50 4.62 33.13
N LEU A 29 -2.01 5.74 33.66
CA LEU A 29 -3.31 6.28 33.28
C LEU A 29 -3.37 6.65 31.79
N LEU A 30 -2.30 7.24 31.26
CA LEU A 30 -2.21 7.59 29.83
C LEU A 30 -2.24 6.33 28.96
N ILE A 31 -1.38 5.34 29.26
CA ILE A 31 -1.33 4.08 28.53
C ILE A 31 -2.67 3.36 28.62
N GLN A 32 -3.29 3.31 29.81
CA GLN A 32 -4.58 2.67 30.03
C GLN A 32 -5.69 3.37 29.25
N GLY A 33 -5.68 4.71 29.18
CA GLY A 33 -6.63 5.47 28.38
C GLY A 33 -6.52 5.13 26.90
N ILE A 34 -5.30 5.17 26.34
CA ILE A 34 -5.04 4.79 24.94
C ILE A 34 -5.44 3.34 24.70
N TYR A 35 -5.04 2.43 25.58
CA TYR A 35 -5.35 1.00 25.46
C TYR A 35 -6.86 0.77 25.45
N THR A 36 -7.62 1.45 26.31
CA THR A 36 -9.08 1.31 26.40
C THR A 36 -9.75 1.77 25.10
N ILE A 37 -9.38 2.95 24.59
CA ILE A 37 -9.90 3.45 23.31
C ILE A 37 -9.57 2.48 22.18
N LEU A 38 -8.31 2.03 22.14
CA LEU A 38 -7.83 1.14 21.10
C LEU A 38 -8.50 -0.23 21.19
N TYR A 39 -8.82 -0.73 22.39
CA TYR A 39 -9.50 -1.99 22.59
C TYR A 39 -10.92 -1.97 22.02
N TYR A 40 -11.68 -0.91 22.26
CA TYR A 40 -12.99 -0.72 21.65
C TYR A 40 -12.91 -0.49 20.13
N ALA A 41 -11.87 0.19 19.66
CA ALA A 41 -11.63 0.40 18.23
C ALA A 41 -11.13 -0.88 17.52
N ALA A 42 -10.45 -1.78 18.23
CA ALA A 42 -9.79 -2.97 17.69
C ALA A 42 -10.68 -3.83 16.77
N PRO A 43 -11.93 -4.21 17.13
CA PRO A 43 -12.79 -4.96 16.21
C PRO A 43 -13.02 -4.22 14.89
N VAL A 44 -13.25 -2.91 14.94
CA VAL A 44 -13.43 -2.08 13.75
C VAL A 44 -12.13 -1.97 12.95
N LEU A 45 -10.98 -1.85 13.62
CA LEU A 45 -9.67 -1.79 12.98
C LEU A 45 -9.31 -3.09 12.25
N ILE A 46 -9.60 -4.25 12.85
CA ILE A 46 -9.39 -5.55 12.19
C ILE A 46 -10.29 -5.71 10.97
N ILE A 47 -11.58 -5.37 11.10
CA ILE A 47 -12.52 -5.40 9.96
C ILE A 47 -12.04 -4.45 8.86
N GLY A 48 -11.63 -3.23 9.22
CA GLY A 48 -11.05 -2.27 8.30
C GLY A 48 -9.81 -2.84 7.60
N ALA A 49 -8.91 -3.49 8.34
CA ALA A 49 -7.69 -4.08 7.78
C ALA A 49 -8.01 -5.18 6.76
N LEU A 50 -9.01 -6.00 7.05
CA LEU A 50 -9.51 -7.03 6.13
C LEU A 50 -10.10 -6.43 4.85
N ILE A 51 -10.84 -5.32 4.96
CA ILE A 51 -11.43 -4.62 3.81
C ILE A 51 -10.34 -3.99 2.93
N PHE A 52 -9.32 -3.35 3.52
CA PHE A 52 -8.27 -2.67 2.75
C PHE A 52 -7.27 -3.65 2.12
N ASP A 53 -6.81 -4.65 2.88
CA ASP A 53 -5.93 -5.71 2.40
C ASP A 53 -6.00 -6.95 3.31
N TYR A 54 -6.92 -7.86 2.99
CA TYR A 54 -7.09 -9.12 3.72
C TYR A 54 -5.80 -9.95 3.79
N GLN A 55 -4.90 -9.83 2.80
CA GLN A 55 -3.64 -10.57 2.81
C GLN A 55 -2.74 -10.14 3.97
N THR A 56 -2.80 -8.87 4.39
CA THR A 56 -2.00 -8.39 5.52
C THR A 56 -2.37 -9.12 6.81
N VAL A 57 -3.66 -9.33 7.06
CA VAL A 57 -4.16 -10.05 8.23
C VAL A 57 -3.86 -11.54 8.13
N LEU A 58 -4.12 -12.15 6.97
CA LEU A 58 -3.85 -13.57 6.75
C LEU A 58 -2.36 -13.90 6.84
N ASN A 59 -1.48 -13.08 6.29
CA ASN A 59 -0.05 -13.29 6.35
C ASN A 59 0.49 -13.15 7.78
N PHE A 60 -0.09 -12.25 8.58
CA PHE A 60 0.22 -12.17 10.01
C PHE A 60 -0.21 -13.44 10.74
N GLY A 61 -1.42 -13.94 10.51
CA GLY A 61 -1.90 -15.20 11.09
C GLY A 61 -1.04 -16.40 10.67
N LYS A 62 -0.67 -16.48 9.38
CA LYS A 62 0.26 -17.50 8.87
C LYS A 62 1.62 -17.42 9.56
N TRP A 63 2.18 -16.22 9.69
CA TRP A 63 3.45 -16.01 10.40
C TRP A 63 3.37 -16.48 11.85
N LEU A 64 2.24 -16.24 12.53
CA LEU A 64 2.03 -16.69 13.91
C LEU A 64 2.00 -18.22 14.01
N LEU A 65 1.28 -18.89 13.09
CA LEU A 65 1.23 -20.36 13.03
C LEU A 65 2.57 -20.99 12.67
N THR A 66 3.30 -20.40 11.71
CA THR A 66 4.64 -20.85 11.34
C THR A 66 5.61 -20.65 12.49
N SER A 67 5.53 -19.53 13.22
CA SER A 67 6.36 -19.29 14.41
C SER A 67 6.13 -20.34 15.51
N LEU A 68 4.89 -20.83 15.67
CA LEU A 68 4.57 -21.93 16.58
C LEU A 68 5.19 -23.26 16.15
N ARG A 69 5.26 -23.52 14.84
CA ARG A 69 5.80 -24.77 14.29
C ARG A 69 7.32 -24.78 14.30
N ASP A 70 7.95 -23.69 13.89
CA ASP A 70 9.40 -23.60 13.74
C ASP A 70 10.10 -23.48 15.09
N ASN A 71 9.56 -22.65 16.00
CA ASN A 71 10.13 -22.41 17.32
C ASN A 71 9.02 -22.29 18.36
N PRO A 72 8.55 -23.40 18.96
CA PRO A 72 7.39 -23.40 19.85
C PRO A 72 7.47 -22.39 21.01
N ILE A 73 8.65 -22.22 21.62
CA ILE A 73 8.86 -21.26 22.71
C ILE A 73 8.59 -19.82 22.25
N LEU A 74 9.20 -19.42 21.13
CA LEU A 74 9.03 -18.08 20.58
C LEU A 74 7.60 -17.89 20.04
N GLY A 75 7.03 -18.92 19.41
CA GLY A 75 5.67 -18.91 18.92
C GLY A 75 4.64 -18.69 20.02
N ILE A 76 4.73 -19.45 21.12
CA ILE A 76 3.85 -19.26 22.30
C ILE A 76 4.02 -17.84 22.85
N GLY A 77 5.25 -17.35 22.96
CA GLY A 77 5.52 -15.96 23.36
C GLY A 77 4.83 -14.94 22.43
N ALA A 78 4.90 -15.15 21.11
CA ALA A 78 4.27 -14.28 20.12
C ALA A 78 2.73 -14.32 20.21
N VAL A 79 2.12 -15.48 20.46
CA VAL A 79 0.66 -15.61 20.66
C VAL A 79 0.23 -14.89 21.93
N LEU A 80 0.92 -15.10 23.05
CA LEU A 80 0.61 -14.41 24.30
C LEU A 80 0.76 -12.90 24.16
N LEU A 81 1.86 -12.45 23.53
CA LEU A 81 2.07 -11.04 23.24
C LEU A 81 0.93 -10.47 22.37
N THR A 82 0.53 -11.20 21.34
CA THR A 82 -0.58 -10.79 20.45
C THR A 82 -1.91 -10.73 21.20
N PHE A 83 -2.16 -11.65 22.14
CA PHE A 83 -3.37 -11.64 22.94
C PHE A 83 -3.44 -10.44 23.88
N PHE A 84 -2.38 -10.18 24.65
CA PHE A 84 -2.34 -9.03 25.57
C PHE A 84 -2.23 -7.68 24.84
N ALA A 85 -1.45 -7.63 23.76
CA ALA A 85 -1.27 -6.45 22.93
C ALA A 85 -2.26 -6.37 21.75
N PHE A 86 -3.36 -7.14 21.77
CA PHE A 86 -4.31 -7.24 20.67
C PHE A 86 -4.78 -5.88 20.11
N PRO A 87 -5.09 -4.86 20.94
CA PRO A 87 -5.48 -3.55 20.43
C PRO A 87 -4.38 -2.89 19.59
N PHE A 88 -3.13 -2.97 20.05
CA PHE A 88 -1.98 -2.43 19.34
C PHE A 88 -1.70 -3.21 18.07
N VAL A 89 -1.80 -4.54 18.10
CA VAL A 89 -1.65 -5.38 16.90
C VAL A 89 -2.72 -5.05 15.87
N SER A 90 -3.97 -4.88 16.30
CA SER A 90 -5.09 -4.51 15.43
C SER A 90 -4.85 -3.17 14.73
N ALA A 91 -4.44 -2.16 15.50
CA ALA A 91 -4.08 -0.85 14.96
C ALA A 91 -2.90 -0.91 14.00
N PHE A 92 -1.88 -1.69 14.33
CA PHE A 92 -0.72 -1.91 13.48
C PHE A 92 -1.10 -2.58 12.14
N LEU A 93 -1.92 -3.63 12.18
CA LEU A 93 -2.38 -4.33 10.97
C LEU A 93 -3.22 -3.40 10.09
N PHE A 94 -4.11 -2.61 10.68
CA PHE A 94 -4.88 -1.61 9.97
C PHE A 94 -3.99 -0.57 9.30
N ALA A 95 -3.07 0.06 10.05
CA ALA A 95 -2.15 1.03 9.50
C ALA A 95 -1.29 0.44 8.37
N LYS A 96 -0.74 -0.78 8.56
CA LYS A 96 0.02 -1.50 7.54
C LYS A 96 -0.80 -1.73 6.27
N SER A 97 -2.07 -2.10 6.40
CA SER A 97 -2.96 -2.31 5.26
C SER A 97 -3.21 -1.01 4.48
N LEU A 98 -3.44 0.11 5.18
CA LEU A 98 -3.62 1.43 4.58
C LEU A 98 -2.37 1.88 3.82
N PHE A 99 -1.19 1.76 4.44
CA PHE A 99 0.06 2.17 3.81
C PHE A 99 0.38 1.32 2.58
N LYS A 100 0.19 0.00 2.65
CA LYS A 100 0.42 -0.89 1.50
C LYS A 100 -0.49 -0.52 0.32
N LYS A 101 -1.76 -0.19 0.57
CA LYS A 101 -2.68 0.28 -0.48
C LYS A 101 -2.17 1.58 -1.11
N LYS A 102 -1.82 2.58 -0.29
CA LYS A 102 -1.35 3.88 -0.78
C LYS A 102 -0.07 3.79 -1.59
N ILE A 103 0.88 2.95 -1.16
CA ILE A 103 2.13 2.71 -1.90
C ILE A 103 1.84 2.06 -3.25
N ARG A 104 0.96 1.06 -3.31
CA ARG A 104 0.58 0.42 -4.57
C ARG A 104 -0.05 1.39 -5.55
N ASP A 105 -0.91 2.29 -5.07
CA ASP A 105 -1.58 3.26 -5.92
C ASP A 105 -0.57 4.26 -6.52
N ILE A 106 0.39 4.74 -5.71
CA ILE A 106 1.48 5.63 -6.18
C ILE A 106 2.42 4.90 -7.16
N SER A 107 2.81 3.66 -6.86
CA SER A 107 3.64 2.86 -7.78
C SER A 107 2.93 2.63 -9.10
N ARG A 108 1.62 2.37 -9.08
CA ARG A 108 0.83 2.18 -10.29
C ARG A 108 0.73 3.46 -11.11
N GLU A 109 0.57 4.62 -10.48
CA GLU A 109 0.60 5.92 -11.17
C GLU A 109 1.97 6.20 -11.81
N GLN A 110 3.07 5.87 -11.11
CA GLN A 110 4.42 6.00 -11.65
C GLN A 110 4.68 5.01 -12.78
N ASP A 111 4.24 3.76 -12.66
CA ASP A 111 4.38 2.75 -13.71
C ASP A 111 3.56 3.14 -14.95
N ILE A 112 2.36 3.68 -14.78
CA ILE A 112 1.54 4.22 -15.88
C ILE A 112 2.20 5.46 -16.50
N ALA A 113 2.80 6.34 -15.68
CA ALA A 113 3.49 7.53 -16.17
C ALA A 113 4.83 7.20 -16.86
N ALA A 114 5.52 6.15 -16.43
CA ALA A 114 6.82 5.73 -16.96
C ALA A 114 6.69 4.78 -18.17
N ASN A 115 5.71 3.87 -18.15
CA ASN A 115 5.59 2.79 -19.13
C ASN A 115 4.30 2.87 -19.98
N GLY A 116 3.44 3.88 -19.78
CA GLY A 116 2.12 3.98 -20.42
C GLY A 116 1.08 3.03 -19.81
N GLN A 117 -0.21 3.21 -20.16
CA GLN A 117 -1.25 2.25 -19.76
C GLN A 117 -1.02 0.93 -20.50
N PHE A 118 -0.63 -0.11 -19.77
CA PHE A 118 -0.58 -1.47 -20.32
C PHE A 118 -2.01 -1.93 -20.56
N ILE A 119 -2.52 -1.73 -21.78
CA ILE A 119 -3.75 -2.33 -22.27
C ILE A 119 -3.34 -3.72 -22.73
N GLU A 120 -3.79 -4.76 -22.00
CA GLU A 120 -3.70 -6.13 -22.47
C GLU A 120 -4.46 -6.18 -23.81
N TYR A 121 -3.77 -6.59 -24.88
CA TYR A 121 -4.37 -6.66 -26.22
C TYR A 121 -5.64 -7.50 -26.11
N GLU A 122 -6.79 -6.85 -26.29
CA GLU A 122 -8.03 -7.53 -26.61
C GLU A 122 -7.81 -8.09 -28.01
N GLU A 123 -7.48 -9.37 -28.09
CA GLU A 123 -7.50 -10.12 -29.33
C GLU A 123 -8.94 -10.07 -29.80
N VAL A 124 -9.24 -9.10 -30.67
CA VAL A 124 -10.52 -9.00 -31.35
C VAL A 124 -10.65 -10.33 -32.06
N GLU A 125 -11.56 -11.20 -31.60
CA GLU A 125 -11.91 -12.40 -32.36
C GLU A 125 -12.11 -11.91 -33.80
N ASP A 126 -11.47 -12.57 -34.76
CA ASP A 126 -11.73 -12.35 -36.17
C ASP A 126 -13.21 -12.65 -36.38
N VAL A 127 -14.07 -11.66 -36.10
CA VAL A 127 -15.44 -11.64 -36.57
C VAL A 127 -15.21 -11.68 -38.05
N GLU A 128 -15.47 -12.86 -38.64
CA GLU A 128 -15.35 -13.14 -40.06
C GLU A 128 -15.84 -11.89 -40.77
N ILE A 129 -14.90 -11.06 -41.22
CA ILE A 129 -15.22 -9.90 -42.01
C ILE A 129 -15.78 -10.56 -43.24
N GLU A 130 -17.12 -10.62 -43.35
CA GLU A 130 -17.81 -10.98 -44.57
C GLU A 130 -17.05 -10.22 -45.65
N THR A 131 -16.27 -10.96 -46.43
CA THR A 131 -15.32 -10.37 -47.36
C THR A 131 -16.16 -9.49 -48.24
N LEU A 132 -16.06 -8.17 -48.04
CA LEU A 132 -16.84 -7.20 -48.79
C LEU A 132 -16.50 -7.45 -50.26
N GLU A 133 -17.44 -8.06 -50.99
CA GLU A 133 -17.26 -8.35 -52.39
C GLU A 133 -17.14 -7.01 -53.09
N LEU A 134 -15.88 -6.66 -53.43
CA LEU A 134 -15.58 -5.43 -54.11
C LEU A 134 -16.40 -5.41 -55.42
N PRO A 135 -17.22 -4.38 -55.67
CA PRO A 135 -17.91 -4.27 -56.94
C PRO A 135 -16.87 -4.32 -58.07
N PRO A 136 -17.15 -5.04 -59.17
CA PRO A 136 -16.16 -5.33 -60.19
C PRO A 136 -15.54 -4.04 -60.70
N LEU A 137 -14.21 -3.94 -60.55
CA LEU A 137 -13.42 -2.84 -61.07
C LEU A 137 -13.71 -2.70 -62.58
N LYS A 138 -14.39 -1.61 -62.96
CA LYS A 138 -14.48 -1.23 -64.37
C LYS A 138 -13.05 -0.94 -64.84
N LYS A 139 -12.49 -1.88 -65.59
CA LYS A 139 -11.19 -1.78 -66.23
C LYS A 139 -11.18 -0.50 -67.08
N LYS A 140 -10.59 0.59 -66.57
CA LYS A 140 -10.27 1.74 -67.42
C LYS A 140 -9.28 1.25 -68.45
N THR A 141 -9.63 1.39 -69.73
CA THR A 141 -8.77 1.13 -70.87
C THR A 141 -7.40 1.75 -70.61
N PRO A 142 -6.28 1.04 -70.82
CA PRO A 142 -4.97 1.54 -70.48
C PRO A 142 -4.73 2.86 -71.24
N ALA A 143 -4.61 3.95 -70.48
CA ALA A 143 -4.09 5.19 -71.01
C ALA A 143 -2.63 4.95 -71.45
N PRO A 144 -2.18 5.53 -72.57
CA PRO A 144 -0.80 5.37 -73.03
C PRO A 144 0.17 5.81 -71.93
N LYS A 145 1.20 4.98 -71.68
CA LYS A 145 2.28 5.26 -70.73
C LYS A 145 2.82 6.68 -70.96
N LYS A 146 2.53 7.61 -70.05
CA LYS A 146 3.36 8.79 -69.86
C LYS A 146 4.58 8.34 -69.07
N THR A 147 5.75 8.45 -69.69
CA THR A 147 7.04 8.48 -69.00
C THR A 147 7.02 9.75 -68.16
N ASP A 148 6.69 9.63 -66.88
CA ASP A 148 6.87 10.69 -65.90
C ASP A 148 7.79 10.13 -64.83
N THR A 149 9.03 10.64 -64.80
CA THR A 149 9.87 10.65 -63.59
C THR A 149 8.99 11.14 -62.44
N SER A 150 8.76 10.28 -61.47
CA SER A 150 7.73 10.55 -60.47
C SER A 150 8.18 11.71 -59.59
N GLU A 151 7.30 12.68 -59.39
CA GLU A 151 7.46 13.83 -58.49
C GLU A 151 7.74 13.39 -57.04
N TYR A 152 7.54 12.11 -56.73
CA TYR A 152 7.89 11.44 -55.47
C TYR A 152 9.38 11.16 -55.32
N ASP A 153 10.10 10.90 -56.41
CA ASP A 153 11.53 10.58 -56.36
C ASP A 153 12.36 11.81 -55.92
N GLN A 154 11.83 13.02 -56.15
CA GLN A 154 12.47 14.29 -55.77
C GLN A 154 12.36 14.61 -54.27
N LEU A 155 11.57 13.85 -53.49
CA LEU A 155 11.36 14.12 -52.06
C LEU A 155 12.39 13.45 -51.13
N PHE A 156 13.26 12.61 -51.69
CA PHE A 156 14.23 11.82 -50.92
C PHE A 156 15.68 12.03 -51.40
N GLU A 157 15.90 12.94 -52.36
CA GLU A 157 17.22 13.39 -52.78
C GLU A 157 17.65 14.61 -51.94
N ASP A 158 18.07 14.38 -50.68
CA ASP A 158 18.84 15.31 -49.84
C ASP A 158 20.01 14.58 -49.15
#